data_AF-A0A238YI10-F1
#
_entry.id   AF-A0A238YI10-F1
#
_cell.length_a   1.000
_cell.length_b   1.000
_cell.length_c   1.000
_cell.angle_alpha   90.00
_cell.angle_beta   90.00
_cell.angle_gamma   90.00
#
_symmetry.space_group_name_H-M   'P 1'
#
loop_
_entity.id
_entity.type
_entity.pdbx_description
1 polymer ?
#
loop_
_entity_poly.entity_id
_entity_poly.type
_entity_poly.pdbx_seq_one_letter_code
_entity_poly.pdbx_strand_id
1 'polypeptide(L)'
;MPPRSPYDNLVHPRTVRKPVPQVEAEKDLVVEDPSSGFVGAVVRCEKDVVHLEDRFGKVRGYPLGPGFWVDGRPVVLVRPKQAAPSGPLRSASGSLYVDNARARVARAGRIYVEGKHDAELVEKVWGHDLRIEGVVVEPLHGVDDLPAIVKEFRPTRGRRLGVLVDHLVKGSKESRIAEQITGEHSLVVGHPFIDIWQAVKPQVVGIKAWPVVPKGQPWKEGVCAALGWEDDTGYVWAQRILARVKSFTDLEPALLGRVEELIDFVTTD
;
A
#
# COMPACT_ATOMS: atom_id res chain seq x y z
N MET A 1 69.49 31.52 30.32
CA MET A 1 68.66 30.42 29.77
C MET A 1 69.56 29.21 29.56
N PRO A 2 69.28 28.04 30.15
CA PRO A 2 70.07 26.85 29.87
C PRO A 2 69.77 26.35 28.43
N PRO A 3 70.73 25.71 27.74
CA PRO A 3 70.50 25.16 26.41
C PRO A 3 69.52 23.99 26.48
N ARG A 4 68.61 23.90 25.49
CA ARG A 4 67.63 22.81 25.39
C ARG A 4 68.34 21.46 25.20
N SER A 5 67.85 20.46 25.92
CA SER A 5 68.32 19.08 25.85
C SER A 5 68.16 18.52 24.42
N PRO A 6 69.15 17.82 23.85
CA PRO A 6 69.07 17.25 22.50
C PRO A 6 68.03 16.13 22.37
N TYR A 7 67.31 15.77 23.44
CA TYR A 7 66.30 14.72 23.48
C TYR A 7 64.84 15.23 23.39
N ASP A 8 64.62 16.54 23.23
CA ASP A 8 63.27 17.15 23.17
C ASP A 8 62.44 16.74 21.93
N ASN A 9 63.04 16.03 20.96
CA ASN A 9 62.39 15.68 19.68
C ASN A 9 62.00 14.19 19.55
N LEU A 10 61.99 13.40 20.62
CA LEU A 10 61.53 12.01 20.57
C LEU A 10 60.04 11.86 20.92
N VAL A 11 59.17 12.67 20.32
CA VAL A 11 57.73 12.40 20.32
C VAL A 11 57.43 11.52 19.10
N HIS A 12 57.25 10.23 19.34
CA HIS A 12 56.78 9.29 18.33
C HIS A 12 55.40 9.76 17.83
N PRO A 13 55.14 9.82 16.50
CA PRO A 13 53.81 10.14 16.02
C PRO A 13 52.83 9.10 16.56
N ARG A 14 51.79 9.56 17.28
CA ARG A 14 50.70 8.68 17.75
C ARG A 14 50.14 7.98 16.52
N THR A 15 50.35 6.67 16.41
CA THR A 15 49.75 5.84 15.38
C THR A 15 48.23 6.00 15.49
N VAL A 16 47.62 6.69 14.53
CA VAL A 16 46.17 6.82 14.45
C VAL A 16 45.62 5.43 14.18
N ARG A 17 45.03 4.79 15.19
CA ARG A 17 44.38 3.47 15.05
C ARG A 17 43.22 3.63 14.07
N LYS A 18 43.31 2.99 12.90
CA LYS A 18 42.18 2.92 11.97
C LYS A 18 41.01 2.21 12.65
N PRO A 19 39.77 2.72 12.53
CA PRO A 19 38.60 2.05 13.07
C PRO A 19 38.45 0.66 12.43
N VAL A 20 37.98 -0.30 13.22
CA VAL A 20 37.70 -1.67 12.76
C VAL A 20 36.61 -1.59 11.68
N PRO A 21 36.79 -2.24 10.52
CA PRO A 21 35.79 -2.21 9.45
C PRO A 21 34.46 -2.80 9.93
N GLN A 22 33.36 -2.13 9.58
CA GLN A 22 32.02 -2.64 9.78
C GLN A 22 31.63 -3.49 8.57
N VAL A 23 31.07 -4.67 8.82
CA VAL A 23 30.61 -5.59 7.79
C VAL A 23 29.16 -5.96 8.08
N GLU A 24 28.31 -5.88 7.06
CA GLU A 24 26.91 -6.23 7.19
C GLU A 24 26.76 -7.76 7.32
N ALA A 25 26.01 -8.24 8.32
CA ALA A 25 25.76 -9.66 8.55
C ALA A 25 24.77 -10.23 7.51
N GLU A 26 25.15 -10.16 6.24
CA GLU A 26 24.38 -10.68 5.11
C GLU A 26 24.33 -12.19 5.14
N LYS A 27 23.25 -12.76 4.60
CA LYS A 27 23.10 -14.21 4.51
C LYS A 27 24.28 -14.80 3.72
N ASP A 28 24.77 -15.96 4.19
CA ASP A 28 25.90 -16.70 3.63
C ASP A 28 27.28 -16.05 3.83
N LEU A 29 27.36 -14.89 4.51
CA LEU A 29 28.63 -14.34 4.98
C LEU A 29 29.25 -15.30 6.01
N VAL A 30 30.48 -15.76 5.75
CA VAL A 30 31.23 -16.61 6.68
C VAL A 30 32.04 -15.75 7.64
N VAL A 31 31.85 -15.98 8.93
CA VAL A 31 32.53 -15.25 10.00
C VAL A 31 33.11 -16.22 11.01
N GLU A 32 34.18 -15.80 11.66
CA GLU A 32 34.83 -16.51 12.75
C GLU A 32 34.64 -15.73 14.06
N ASP A 33 34.26 -16.42 15.13
CA ASP A 33 34.36 -15.93 16.49
C ASP A 33 35.65 -16.49 17.14
N PRO A 34 36.74 -15.71 17.21
CA PRO A 34 38.02 -16.15 17.77
C PRO A 34 37.94 -16.45 19.27
N SER A 35 36.91 -15.97 19.98
CA SER A 35 36.77 -16.26 21.42
C SER A 35 36.30 -17.69 21.67
N SER A 36 35.46 -18.22 20.78
CA SER A 36 34.96 -19.61 20.85
C SER A 36 35.60 -20.55 19.82
N GLY A 37 36.36 -20.02 18.86
CA GLY A 37 36.91 -20.77 17.72
C GLY A 37 35.85 -21.23 16.73
N PHE A 38 34.65 -20.67 16.78
CA PHE A 38 33.52 -21.07 15.95
C PHE A 38 33.57 -20.36 14.61
N VAL A 39 33.44 -21.12 13.52
CA VAL A 39 33.36 -20.59 12.14
C VAL A 39 32.03 -21.02 11.55
N GLY A 40 31.24 -20.05 11.07
CA GLY A 40 29.94 -20.33 10.49
C GLY A 40 29.44 -19.26 9.53
N ALA A 41 28.51 -19.66 8.67
CA ALA A 41 27.82 -18.78 7.73
C ALA A 41 26.60 -18.13 8.41
N VAL A 42 26.35 -16.86 8.14
CA VAL A 42 25.15 -16.17 8.62
C VAL A 42 23.93 -16.78 7.96
N VAL A 43 23.04 -17.38 8.75
CA VAL A 43 21.76 -17.92 8.27
C VAL A 43 20.58 -17.00 8.60
N ARG A 44 20.73 -16.17 9.64
CA ARG A 44 19.68 -15.25 10.10
C ARG A 44 20.30 -14.11 10.90
N CYS A 45 19.90 -12.87 10.64
CA CYS A 45 20.22 -11.71 11.49
C CYS A 45 18.92 -11.12 12.06
N GLU A 46 18.82 -11.10 13.38
CA GLU A 46 17.76 -10.42 14.12
C GLU A 46 18.22 -9.01 14.52
N LYS A 47 17.47 -8.35 15.42
CA LYS A 47 17.77 -6.97 15.82
C LYS A 47 19.16 -6.82 16.45
N ASP A 48 19.48 -7.70 17.39
CA ASP A 48 20.72 -7.62 18.21
C ASP A 48 21.51 -8.94 18.21
N VAL A 49 21.08 -9.94 17.41
CA VAL A 49 21.65 -11.30 17.39
C VAL A 49 21.85 -11.75 15.95
N VAL A 50 23.02 -12.31 15.66
CA VAL A 50 23.33 -13.01 14.41
C VAL A 50 23.40 -14.52 14.67
N HIS A 51 22.75 -15.31 13.84
CA HIS A 51 22.78 -16.77 13.89
C HIS A 51 23.73 -17.30 12.83
N LEU A 52 24.70 -18.10 13.27
CA LEU A 52 25.74 -18.69 12.46
C LEU A 52 25.58 -20.20 12.40
N GLU A 53 25.66 -20.78 11.21
CA GLU A 53 25.62 -22.21 10.97
C GLU A 53 27.02 -22.73 10.60
N ASP A 54 27.51 -23.75 11.30
CA ASP A 54 28.77 -24.41 10.94
C ASP A 54 28.61 -25.43 9.81
N ARG A 55 29.74 -25.96 9.31
CA ARG A 55 29.77 -26.97 8.23
C ARG A 55 29.05 -28.29 8.56
N PHE A 56 28.70 -28.53 9.82
CA PHE A 56 27.98 -29.72 10.28
C PHE A 56 26.50 -29.42 10.54
N GLY A 57 26.01 -28.22 10.20
CA GLY A 57 24.63 -27.80 10.36
C GLY A 57 24.26 -27.33 11.77
N LYS A 58 25.24 -27.09 12.66
CA LYS A 58 24.96 -26.58 14.01
C LYS A 58 24.80 -25.07 13.97
N VAL A 59 23.63 -24.59 14.40
CA VAL A 59 23.32 -23.16 14.49
C VAL A 59 23.58 -22.62 15.89
N ARG A 60 24.23 -21.45 16.00
CA ARG A 60 24.45 -20.71 17.25
C ARG A 60 24.18 -19.23 17.08
N GLY A 61 23.52 -18.62 18.06
CA GLY A 61 23.28 -17.18 18.12
C GLY A 61 24.41 -16.45 18.85
N TYR A 62 24.84 -15.32 18.29
CA TYR A 62 25.86 -14.44 18.85
C TYR A 62 25.35 -13.00 18.88
N PRO A 63 25.74 -12.19 19.89
CA PRO A 63 25.43 -10.76 19.89
C PRO A 63 26.02 -10.08 18.64
N LEU A 64 25.22 -9.24 18.01
CA LEU A 64 25.67 -8.41 16.89
C LEU A 64 26.62 -7.33 17.41
N GLY A 65 27.75 -7.10 16.73
CA GLY A 65 28.72 -6.10 17.14
C GLY A 65 30.18 -6.52 16.94
N PRO A 66 31.12 -5.97 17.71
CA PRO A 66 32.54 -6.27 17.57
C PRO A 66 32.86 -7.68 18.06
N GLY A 67 33.94 -8.28 17.52
CA GLY A 67 34.48 -9.54 18.01
C GLY A 67 34.60 -10.63 16.95
N PHE A 68 34.12 -10.40 15.74
CA PHE A 68 34.17 -11.38 14.65
C PHE A 68 35.33 -11.12 13.70
N TRP A 69 35.77 -12.16 13.01
CA TRP A 69 36.75 -12.11 11.94
C TRP A 69 36.12 -12.51 10.61
N VAL A 70 36.51 -11.81 9.55
CA VAL A 70 36.23 -12.19 8.14
C VAL A 70 37.58 -12.27 7.45
N ASP A 71 37.87 -13.40 6.81
CA ASP A 71 39.15 -13.68 6.16
C ASP A 71 40.37 -13.39 7.07
N GLY A 72 40.26 -13.76 8.36
CA GLY A 72 41.32 -13.56 9.35
C GLY A 72 41.51 -12.11 9.82
N ARG A 73 40.58 -11.19 9.50
CA ARG A 73 40.65 -9.78 9.90
C ARG A 73 39.50 -9.41 10.82
N PRO A 74 39.75 -8.67 11.92
CA PRO A 74 38.69 -8.25 12.83
C PRO A 74 37.70 -7.32 12.14
N VAL A 75 36.41 -7.57 12.37
CA VAL A 75 35.28 -6.77 11.88
C VAL A 75 34.30 -6.49 13.01
N VAL A 76 33.47 -5.48 12.81
CA VAL A 76 32.25 -5.26 13.59
C VAL A 76 31.07 -5.69 12.73
N LEU A 77 30.37 -6.74 13.15
CA LEU A 77 29.15 -7.13 12.44
C LEU A 77 28.05 -6.13 12.75
N VAL A 78 27.44 -5.61 11.68
CA VAL A 78 26.30 -4.70 11.75
C VAL A 78 25.12 -5.30 11.02
N ARG A 79 23.94 -4.77 11.31
CA ARG A 79 22.70 -5.27 10.71
C ARG A 79 22.74 -5.00 9.19
N PRO A 80 22.35 -5.97 8.35
CA PRO A 80 22.19 -5.72 6.92
C PRO A 80 21.27 -4.53 6.69
N LYS A 81 21.73 -3.59 5.86
CA LYS A 81 20.85 -2.54 5.37
C LYS A 81 19.84 -3.22 4.48
N GLN A 82 18.56 -3.09 4.82
CA GLN A 82 17.53 -3.47 3.87
C GLN A 82 17.75 -2.64 2.62
N ALA A 83 18.02 -3.30 1.48
CA ALA A 83 18.03 -2.63 0.20
C ALA A 83 16.69 -1.88 0.08
N ALA A 84 16.74 -0.56 -0.02
CA ALA A 84 15.56 0.21 -0.34
C ALA A 84 14.99 -0.37 -1.64
N PRO A 85 13.68 -0.65 -1.74
CA PRO A 85 13.11 -1.19 -2.96
C PRO A 85 13.50 -0.29 -4.13
N SER A 86 14.34 -0.80 -5.03
CA SER A 86 14.88 -0.06 -6.16
C SER A 86 13.87 -0.11 -7.31
N GLY A 87 12.96 0.85 -7.29
CA GLY A 87 11.99 1.14 -8.33
C GLY A 87 11.17 2.35 -7.89
N PRO A 88 10.50 3.07 -8.81
CA PRO A 88 9.46 3.99 -8.38
C PRO A 88 8.47 3.18 -7.54
N LEU A 89 8.31 3.53 -6.26
CA LEU A 89 7.17 3.04 -5.49
C LEU A 89 5.94 3.37 -6.35
N ARG A 90 5.08 2.39 -6.62
CA ARG A 90 3.82 2.63 -7.31
C ARG A 90 2.70 2.62 -6.28
N SER A 91 1.71 3.49 -6.42
CA SER A 91 0.51 3.42 -5.61
C SER A 91 -0.28 2.15 -5.93
N ALA A 92 -1.30 1.84 -5.13
CA ALA A 92 -2.20 0.73 -5.42
C ALA A 92 -2.99 0.94 -6.73
N SER A 93 -3.15 2.17 -7.23
CA SER A 93 -3.73 2.46 -8.55
C SER A 93 -2.73 2.32 -9.70
N GLY A 94 -1.44 2.16 -9.40
CA GLY A 94 -0.37 2.01 -10.38
C GLY A 94 0.32 3.31 -10.78
N SER A 95 -0.07 4.45 -10.21
CA SER A 95 0.60 5.74 -10.39
C SER A 95 1.99 5.74 -9.74
N LEU A 96 2.84 6.73 -10.08
CA LEU A 96 4.10 6.94 -9.37
C LEU A 96 3.79 7.42 -7.95
N TYR A 97 4.15 6.62 -6.96
CA TYR A 97 4.02 6.97 -5.55
C TYR A 97 5.00 8.12 -5.26
N VAL A 98 4.44 9.24 -4.81
CA VAL A 98 5.23 10.40 -4.43
C VAL A 98 5.26 10.46 -2.91
N ASP A 99 6.39 10.02 -2.34
CA ASP A 99 6.65 10.21 -0.92
C ASP A 99 6.86 11.72 -0.66
N ASN A 100 6.04 12.31 0.21
CA ASN A 100 6.01 13.76 0.50
C ASN A 100 5.54 14.68 -0.64
N ALA A 101 4.56 14.27 -1.46
CA ALA A 101 3.83 15.25 -2.27
C ALA A 101 3.26 16.34 -1.35
N ARG A 102 3.66 17.60 -1.54
CA ARG A 102 2.93 18.73 -0.93
C ARG A 102 1.51 18.63 -1.48
N ALA A 103 0.54 18.26 -0.63
CA ALA A 103 -0.86 18.29 -0.98
C ALA A 103 -1.15 19.61 -1.68
N ARG A 104 -1.62 19.55 -2.93
CA ARG A 104 -2.09 20.76 -3.62
C ARG A 104 -3.12 21.43 -2.71
N VAL A 105 -3.19 22.76 -2.72
CA VAL A 105 -4.28 23.48 -2.03
C VAL A 105 -5.58 22.78 -2.42
N ALA A 106 -6.26 22.21 -1.42
CA ALA A 106 -7.27 21.17 -1.62
C ALA A 106 -8.20 21.57 -2.76
N ARG A 107 -8.14 20.84 -3.89
CA ARG A 107 -9.18 20.93 -4.90
C ARG A 107 -10.47 20.61 -4.18
N ALA A 108 -11.51 21.40 -4.37
CA ALA A 108 -12.76 21.16 -3.66
C ALA A 108 -13.58 20.02 -4.29
N GLY A 109 -12.94 19.19 -5.14
CA GLY A 109 -13.57 18.08 -5.84
C GLY A 109 -14.03 16.99 -4.87
N ARG A 110 -15.19 16.39 -5.16
CA ARG A 110 -15.74 15.28 -4.39
C ARG A 110 -16.16 14.15 -5.30
N ILE A 111 -15.93 12.93 -4.85
CA ILE A 111 -16.50 11.72 -5.44
C ILE A 111 -17.46 11.12 -4.43
N TYR A 112 -18.71 10.93 -4.83
CA TYR A 112 -19.68 10.18 -4.04
C TYR A 112 -19.81 8.76 -4.58
N VAL A 113 -19.98 7.79 -3.70
CA VAL A 113 -20.14 6.37 -4.04
C VAL A 113 -21.38 5.80 -3.36
N GLU A 114 -22.04 4.82 -3.97
CA GLU A 114 -23.35 4.36 -3.50
C GLU A 114 -23.33 3.75 -2.09
N GLY A 115 -22.25 3.06 -1.72
CA GLY A 115 -22.16 2.34 -0.46
C GLY A 115 -20.85 2.51 0.30
N LYS A 116 -20.85 1.98 1.53
CA LYS A 116 -19.66 1.94 2.38
C LYS A 116 -18.54 1.07 1.79
N HIS A 117 -18.89 -0.09 1.22
CA HIS A 117 -17.90 -1.01 0.63
C HIS A 117 -17.20 -0.37 -0.58
N ASP A 118 -17.93 0.41 -1.36
CA ASP A 118 -17.41 1.21 -2.46
C ASP A 118 -16.39 2.22 -1.98
N ALA A 119 -16.74 2.98 -0.94
CA ALA A 119 -15.85 3.97 -0.36
C ALA A 119 -14.56 3.31 0.16
N GLU A 120 -14.69 2.17 0.84
CA GLU A 120 -13.55 1.40 1.36
C GLU A 120 -12.67 0.83 0.23
N LEU A 121 -13.25 0.37 -0.87
CA LEU A 121 -12.49 -0.13 -2.02
C LEU A 121 -11.76 1.01 -2.74
N VAL A 122 -12.45 2.13 -2.97
CA VAL A 122 -11.89 3.31 -3.62
C VAL A 122 -10.75 3.87 -2.78
N GLU A 123 -10.95 4.02 -1.47
CA GLU A 123 -9.91 4.47 -0.54
C GLU A 123 -8.70 3.53 -0.55
N LYS A 124 -8.93 2.21 -0.58
CA LYS A 124 -7.85 1.23 -0.58
C LYS A 124 -6.98 1.29 -1.83
N VAL A 125 -7.58 1.50 -3.00
CA VAL A 125 -6.85 1.42 -4.29
C VAL A 125 -6.39 2.79 -4.79
N TRP A 126 -7.21 3.83 -4.66
CA TRP A 126 -6.94 5.18 -5.18
C TRP A 126 -6.76 6.25 -4.10
N GLY A 127 -6.96 5.94 -2.81
CA GLY A 127 -6.94 6.95 -1.75
C GLY A 127 -5.64 7.76 -1.68
N HIS A 128 -4.49 7.16 -2.04
CA HIS A 128 -3.23 7.91 -2.15
C HIS A 128 -3.28 9.00 -3.22
N ASP A 129 -3.70 8.64 -4.43
CA ASP A 129 -3.79 9.55 -5.57
C ASP A 129 -4.82 10.65 -5.34
N LEU A 130 -5.98 10.27 -4.81
CA LEU A 130 -7.06 11.20 -4.47
C LEU A 130 -6.61 12.23 -3.43
N ARG A 131 -5.83 11.81 -2.41
CA ARG A 131 -5.27 12.74 -1.41
C ARG A 131 -4.24 13.71 -2.00
N ILE A 132 -3.43 13.27 -2.97
CA ILE A 132 -2.51 14.16 -3.70
C ILE A 132 -3.27 15.21 -4.49
N GLU A 133 -4.36 14.80 -5.13
CA GLU A 133 -5.24 15.67 -5.90
C GLU A 133 -6.22 16.48 -5.05
N GLY A 134 -6.30 16.22 -3.74
CA GLY A 134 -7.20 16.91 -2.81
C GLY A 134 -8.67 16.49 -2.96
N VAL A 135 -8.95 15.36 -3.60
CA VAL A 135 -10.30 14.83 -3.81
C VAL A 135 -10.75 14.01 -2.61
N VAL A 136 -11.98 14.25 -2.14
CA VAL A 136 -12.59 13.50 -1.03
C VAL A 136 -13.60 12.50 -1.57
N VAL A 137 -13.65 11.31 -0.97
CA VAL A 137 -14.65 10.26 -1.27
C VAL A 137 -15.64 10.14 -0.12
N GLU A 138 -16.93 10.15 -0.43
CA GLU A 138 -18.01 10.05 0.57
C GLU A 138 -19.07 9.03 0.13
N PRO A 139 -19.59 8.19 1.05
CA PRO A 139 -20.71 7.30 0.74
C PRO A 139 -22.04 8.07 0.66
N LEU A 140 -22.93 7.57 -0.18
CA LEU A 140 -24.33 7.98 -0.30
C LEU A 140 -25.23 7.00 0.45
N HIS A 141 -26.50 7.39 0.66
CA HIS A 141 -27.54 6.46 1.10
C HIS A 141 -28.48 6.08 -0.06
N GLY A 142 -27.96 6.19 -1.30
CA GLY A 142 -28.67 5.94 -2.56
C GLY A 142 -28.69 7.18 -3.47
N VAL A 143 -29.04 6.96 -4.75
CA VAL A 143 -29.06 8.04 -5.76
C VAL A 143 -30.14 9.08 -5.55
N ASP A 144 -31.16 8.77 -4.75
CA ASP A 144 -32.25 9.68 -4.42
C ASP A 144 -31.77 10.93 -3.62
N ASP A 145 -30.62 10.84 -2.95
CA ASP A 145 -30.02 11.96 -2.21
C ASP A 145 -29.28 12.96 -3.12
N LEU A 146 -28.96 12.57 -4.35
CA LEU A 146 -28.11 13.36 -5.25
C LEU A 146 -28.63 14.77 -5.52
N PRO A 147 -29.94 15.03 -5.74
CA PRO A 147 -30.44 16.39 -5.94
C PRO A 147 -30.17 17.31 -4.74
N ALA A 148 -30.28 16.80 -3.52
CA ALA A 148 -30.00 17.56 -2.31
C ALA A 148 -28.50 17.85 -2.17
N ILE A 149 -27.67 16.84 -2.41
CA ILE A 149 -26.21 16.94 -2.38
C ILE A 149 -25.71 17.95 -3.41
N VAL A 150 -26.22 17.92 -4.64
CA VAL A 150 -25.83 18.88 -5.69
C VAL A 150 -26.22 20.30 -5.30
N LYS A 151 -27.40 20.49 -4.71
CA LYS A 151 -27.87 21.80 -4.26
C LYS A 151 -27.03 22.35 -3.10
N GLU A 152 -26.62 21.50 -2.17
CA GLU A 152 -25.77 21.87 -1.03
C GLU A 152 -24.34 22.11 -1.50
N PHE A 153 -23.78 21.17 -2.25
CA PHE A 153 -22.44 21.24 -2.78
C PHE A 153 -22.34 22.50 -3.65
N ARG A 154 -23.17 22.68 -4.68
CA ARG A 154 -23.04 23.73 -5.73
C ARG A 154 -21.78 23.53 -6.57
N PRO A 155 -21.74 22.48 -7.42
CA PRO A 155 -20.61 22.22 -8.30
C PRO A 155 -20.30 23.43 -9.20
N THR A 156 -19.03 23.76 -9.34
CA THR A 156 -18.55 24.87 -10.16
C THR A 156 -17.16 24.58 -10.73
N ARG A 157 -16.63 25.49 -11.55
CA ARG A 157 -15.26 25.41 -12.06
C ARG A 157 -14.26 25.34 -10.90
N GLY A 158 -13.36 24.35 -10.92
CA GLY A 158 -12.43 24.06 -9.81
C GLY A 158 -13.06 23.37 -8.58
N ARG A 159 -14.35 23.03 -8.64
CA ARG A 159 -15.09 22.33 -7.58
C ARG A 159 -16.14 21.39 -8.18
N ARG A 160 -15.64 20.32 -8.79
CA ARG A 160 -16.43 19.36 -9.54
C ARG A 160 -16.95 18.22 -8.65
N LEU A 161 -18.10 17.66 -9.04
CA LEU A 161 -18.74 16.56 -8.36
C LEU A 161 -18.70 15.32 -9.26
N GLY A 162 -18.10 14.24 -8.77
CA GLY A 162 -18.18 12.91 -9.36
C GLY A 162 -19.11 12.03 -8.54
N VAL A 163 -19.83 11.12 -9.19
CA VAL A 163 -20.68 10.12 -8.53
C VAL A 163 -20.49 8.78 -9.23
N LEU A 164 -20.12 7.75 -8.47
CA LEU A 164 -20.11 6.35 -8.89
C LEU A 164 -21.34 5.66 -8.31
N VAL A 165 -22.11 4.99 -9.16
CA VAL A 165 -23.31 4.24 -8.76
C VAL A 165 -23.22 2.78 -9.21
N ASP A 166 -23.86 1.91 -8.46
CA ASP A 166 -23.93 0.49 -8.77
C ASP A 166 -25.04 0.26 -9.81
N HIS A 167 -24.81 -0.68 -10.71
CA HIS A 167 -25.83 -1.23 -11.61
C HIS A 167 -26.78 -0.20 -12.27
N LEU A 168 -26.24 0.88 -12.86
CA LEU A 168 -27.05 1.94 -13.47
C LEU A 168 -27.71 1.46 -14.79
N VAL A 169 -28.96 1.02 -14.70
CA VAL A 169 -29.72 0.53 -15.87
C VAL A 169 -30.40 1.69 -16.60
N LYS A 170 -30.21 1.78 -17.92
CA LYS A 170 -30.87 2.77 -18.77
C LYS A 170 -32.41 2.68 -18.66
N GLY A 171 -33.07 3.83 -18.44
CA GLY A 171 -34.53 3.92 -18.34
C GLY A 171 -35.10 3.62 -16.94
N SER A 172 -34.24 3.30 -15.97
CA SER A 172 -34.57 3.22 -14.55
C SER A 172 -34.83 4.61 -13.95
N LYS A 173 -35.42 4.66 -12.75
CA LYS A 173 -35.61 5.94 -12.02
C LYS A 173 -34.25 6.58 -11.73
N GLU A 174 -33.31 5.75 -11.31
CA GLU A 174 -31.93 6.04 -10.97
C GLU A 174 -31.20 6.68 -12.16
N SER A 175 -31.36 6.11 -13.37
CA SER A 175 -30.77 6.70 -14.59
C SER A 175 -31.34 8.08 -14.93
N ARG A 176 -32.63 8.33 -14.67
CA ARG A 176 -33.22 9.67 -14.90
C ARG A 176 -32.65 10.71 -13.94
N ILE A 177 -32.43 10.33 -12.68
CA ILE A 177 -31.80 11.21 -11.68
C ILE A 177 -30.35 11.49 -12.10
N ALA A 178 -29.59 10.46 -12.49
CA ALA A 178 -28.22 10.60 -12.97
C ALA A 178 -28.11 11.55 -14.18
N GLU A 179 -29.01 11.42 -15.16
CA GLU A 179 -29.08 12.28 -16.34
C GLU A 179 -29.39 13.74 -15.99
N GLN A 180 -30.26 13.99 -15.00
CA GLN A 180 -30.61 15.35 -14.56
C GLN A 180 -29.46 16.05 -13.82
N ILE A 181 -28.63 15.28 -13.12
CA ILE A 181 -27.53 15.79 -12.30
C ILE A 181 -26.27 15.99 -13.13
N THR A 182 -26.07 15.17 -14.16
CA THR A 182 -24.90 15.26 -15.03
C THR A 182 -24.92 16.57 -15.82
N GLY A 183 -23.79 17.28 -15.82
CA GLY A 183 -23.65 18.58 -16.45
C GLY A 183 -22.20 19.04 -16.51
N GLU A 184 -21.96 20.33 -16.71
CA GLU A 184 -20.61 20.88 -16.91
C GLU A 184 -19.66 20.62 -15.73
N HIS A 185 -20.18 20.58 -14.50
CA HIS A 185 -19.41 20.46 -13.26
C HIS A 185 -19.80 19.26 -12.40
N SER A 186 -20.69 18.39 -12.91
CA SER A 186 -21.12 17.17 -12.25
C SER A 186 -21.11 16.01 -13.23
N LEU A 187 -20.60 14.85 -12.80
CA LEU A 187 -20.58 13.63 -13.60
C LEU A 187 -21.11 12.46 -12.76
N VAL A 188 -22.11 11.76 -13.28
CA VAL A 188 -22.60 10.50 -12.71
C VAL A 188 -22.28 9.36 -13.65
N VAL A 189 -21.52 8.37 -13.18
CA VAL A 189 -21.23 7.16 -13.94
C VAL A 189 -21.64 5.92 -13.15
N GLY A 190 -22.06 4.88 -13.86
CA GLY A 190 -22.37 3.59 -13.26
C GLY A 190 -21.43 2.48 -13.73
N HIS A 191 -21.23 1.47 -12.89
CA HIS A 191 -20.54 0.24 -13.28
C HIS A 191 -21.52 -0.90 -13.57
N PRO A 192 -21.14 -1.92 -14.37
CA PRO A 192 -22.07 -2.96 -14.81
C PRO A 192 -22.37 -4.02 -13.73
N PHE A 193 -21.67 -3.97 -12.60
CA PHE A 193 -21.82 -4.93 -11.53
C PHE A 193 -23.06 -4.68 -10.70
N ILE A 194 -23.66 -5.76 -10.19
CA ILE A 194 -24.82 -5.70 -9.27
C ILE A 194 -24.43 -5.06 -7.95
N ASP A 195 -23.21 -5.31 -7.51
CA ASP A 195 -22.61 -4.79 -6.28
C ASP A 195 -21.10 -4.73 -6.43
N ILE A 196 -20.45 -3.80 -5.73
CA ILE A 196 -19.00 -3.62 -5.75
C ILE A 196 -18.17 -4.87 -5.46
N TRP A 197 -18.70 -5.85 -4.71
CA TRP A 197 -18.02 -7.14 -4.50
C TRP A 197 -17.67 -7.81 -5.83
N GLN A 198 -18.60 -7.78 -6.79
CA GLN A 198 -18.45 -8.42 -8.09
C GLN A 198 -17.39 -7.74 -8.97
N ALA A 199 -16.99 -6.50 -8.63
CA ALA A 199 -15.91 -5.80 -9.32
C ALA A 199 -14.50 -6.31 -8.93
N VAL A 200 -14.38 -7.12 -7.87
CA VAL A 200 -13.13 -7.81 -7.52
C VAL A 200 -13.02 -9.10 -8.34
N LYS A 201 -11.87 -9.32 -8.99
CA LYS A 201 -11.67 -10.52 -9.82
C LYS A 201 -11.83 -11.80 -9.00
N PRO A 202 -12.57 -12.83 -9.48
CA PRO A 202 -12.81 -14.08 -8.75
C PRO A 202 -11.55 -14.75 -8.16
N GLN A 203 -10.47 -14.74 -8.93
CA GLN A 203 -9.17 -15.33 -8.52
C GLN A 203 -8.54 -14.67 -7.29
N VAL A 204 -8.83 -13.39 -7.03
CA VAL A 204 -8.33 -12.65 -5.86
C VAL A 204 -8.92 -13.24 -4.58
N VAL A 205 -10.19 -13.63 -4.62
CA VAL A 205 -10.92 -14.22 -3.49
C VAL A 205 -10.94 -15.75 -3.51
N GLY A 206 -10.27 -16.37 -4.49
CA GLY A 206 -10.11 -17.81 -4.59
C GLY A 206 -11.37 -18.55 -5.06
N ILE A 207 -12.26 -17.89 -5.81
CA ILE A 207 -13.45 -18.51 -6.40
C ILE A 207 -13.31 -18.61 -7.92
N LYS A 208 -13.99 -19.58 -8.53
CA LYS A 208 -13.97 -19.76 -10.00
C LYS A 208 -14.69 -18.61 -10.73
N ALA A 209 -15.81 -18.19 -10.19
CA ALA A 209 -16.63 -17.08 -10.66
C ALA A 209 -17.53 -16.61 -9.51
N TRP A 210 -17.99 -15.36 -9.56
CA TRP A 210 -19.07 -14.91 -8.68
C TRP A 210 -20.36 -15.71 -8.96
N PRO A 211 -21.07 -16.17 -7.92
CA PRO A 211 -22.29 -16.94 -8.11
C PRO A 211 -23.41 -16.06 -8.68
N VAL A 212 -24.31 -16.67 -9.43
CA VAL A 212 -25.53 -15.99 -9.92
C VAL A 212 -26.57 -16.05 -8.83
N VAL A 213 -26.92 -14.88 -8.27
CA VAL A 213 -27.99 -14.75 -7.27
C VAL A 213 -29.32 -14.46 -7.99
N PRO A 214 -30.39 -15.24 -7.73
CA PRO A 214 -31.71 -14.98 -8.30
C PRO A 214 -32.24 -13.57 -7.99
N LYS A 215 -32.97 -12.98 -8.94
CA LYS A 215 -33.62 -11.68 -8.73
C LYS A 215 -34.60 -11.75 -7.56
N GLY A 216 -34.71 -10.65 -6.82
CA GLY A 216 -35.58 -10.52 -5.65
C GLY A 216 -34.98 -11.05 -4.35
N GLN A 217 -33.74 -11.55 -4.38
CA GLN A 217 -32.98 -11.90 -3.18
C GLN A 217 -31.92 -10.83 -2.90
N PRO A 218 -31.66 -10.50 -1.62
CA PRO A 218 -30.51 -9.69 -1.24
C PRO A 218 -29.21 -10.32 -1.79
N TRP A 219 -28.50 -9.55 -2.62
CA TRP A 219 -27.43 -10.10 -3.45
C TRP A 219 -26.24 -10.60 -2.61
N LYS A 220 -25.80 -9.84 -1.61
CA LYS A 220 -24.64 -10.20 -0.76
C LYS A 220 -24.89 -11.48 0.03
N GLU A 221 -26.07 -11.60 0.62
CA GLU A 221 -26.53 -12.76 1.36
C GLU A 221 -26.63 -13.98 0.44
N GLY A 222 -27.16 -13.80 -0.78
CA GLY A 222 -27.18 -14.85 -1.80
C GLY A 222 -25.79 -15.32 -2.22
N VAL A 223 -24.82 -14.40 -2.34
CA VAL A 223 -23.41 -14.75 -2.60
C VAL A 223 -22.81 -15.53 -1.45
N CYS A 224 -23.01 -15.08 -0.20
CA CYS A 224 -22.50 -15.78 0.98
C CYS A 224 -23.05 -17.21 1.05
N ALA A 225 -24.37 -17.38 0.89
CA ALA A 225 -25.02 -18.69 0.90
C ALA A 225 -24.50 -19.61 -0.21
N ALA A 226 -24.34 -19.10 -1.44
CA ALA A 226 -23.87 -19.88 -2.57
C ALA A 226 -22.40 -20.33 -2.44
N LEU A 227 -21.56 -19.54 -1.76
CA LEU A 227 -20.14 -19.83 -1.54
C LEU A 227 -19.86 -20.52 -0.20
N GLY A 228 -20.88 -20.72 0.64
CA GLY A 228 -20.71 -21.24 2.01
C GLY A 228 -19.86 -20.32 2.89
N TRP A 229 -19.96 -19.01 2.67
CA TRP A 229 -19.33 -17.99 3.52
C TRP A 229 -20.26 -17.60 4.67
N GLU A 230 -19.74 -16.83 5.62
CA GLU A 230 -20.48 -16.34 6.78
C GLU A 230 -21.62 -15.39 6.36
N ASP A 231 -22.71 -15.38 7.12
CA ASP A 231 -23.86 -14.49 6.88
C ASP A 231 -23.56 -13.01 7.23
N ASP A 232 -22.49 -12.74 7.98
CA ASP A 232 -22.02 -11.39 8.27
C ASP A 232 -21.32 -10.80 7.04
N THR A 233 -22.07 -10.05 6.25
CA THR A 233 -21.59 -9.42 5.01
C THR A 233 -20.47 -8.40 5.28
N GLY A 234 -20.46 -7.73 6.43
CA GLY A 234 -19.39 -6.82 6.81
C GLY A 234 -18.08 -7.55 7.11
N TYR A 235 -18.15 -8.67 7.84
CA TYR A 235 -17.03 -9.55 8.08
C TYR A 235 -16.48 -10.16 6.78
N VAL A 236 -17.37 -10.68 5.93
CA VAL A 236 -16.99 -11.26 4.63
C VAL A 236 -16.29 -10.22 3.76
N TRP A 237 -16.86 -9.02 3.65
CA TRP A 237 -16.23 -7.92 2.92
C TRP A 237 -14.83 -7.63 3.46
N ALA A 238 -14.70 -7.38 4.76
CA ALA A 238 -13.42 -7.00 5.35
C ALA A 238 -12.36 -8.11 5.22
N GLN A 239 -12.71 -9.36 5.56
CA GLN A 239 -11.73 -10.44 5.75
C GLN A 239 -11.53 -11.32 4.51
N ARG A 240 -12.57 -11.52 3.69
CA ARG A 240 -12.48 -12.42 2.53
C ARG A 240 -12.22 -11.65 1.23
N ILE A 241 -12.75 -10.44 1.10
CA ILE A 241 -12.71 -9.69 -0.14
C ILE A 241 -11.67 -8.57 -0.06
N LEU A 242 -11.96 -7.52 0.72
CA LEU A 242 -11.14 -6.31 0.78
C LEU A 242 -9.71 -6.62 1.25
N ALA A 243 -9.52 -7.46 2.26
CA ALA A 243 -8.19 -7.87 2.74
C ALA A 243 -7.29 -8.45 1.64
N ARG A 244 -7.86 -9.07 0.60
CA ARG A 244 -7.12 -9.71 -0.48
C ARG A 244 -6.80 -8.79 -1.66
N VAL A 245 -7.56 -7.70 -1.82
CA VAL A 245 -7.25 -6.66 -2.80
C VAL A 245 -5.96 -5.96 -2.40
N LYS A 246 -4.99 -5.90 -3.31
CA LYS A 246 -3.69 -5.23 -3.11
C LYS A 246 -3.51 -4.05 -4.06
N SER A 247 -4.04 -4.15 -5.28
CA SER A 247 -3.89 -3.09 -6.29
C SER A 247 -5.01 -3.14 -7.33
N PHE A 248 -5.05 -2.13 -8.20
CA PHE A 248 -5.99 -2.02 -9.31
C PHE A 248 -6.05 -3.27 -10.20
N THR A 249 -4.95 -4.04 -10.30
CA THR A 249 -4.92 -5.26 -11.13
C THR A 249 -5.84 -6.36 -10.60
N ASP A 250 -6.27 -6.27 -9.34
CA ASP A 250 -7.19 -7.20 -8.70
C ASP A 250 -8.66 -6.90 -9.06
N LEU A 251 -8.92 -5.77 -9.74
CA LEU A 251 -10.25 -5.31 -10.08
C LEU A 251 -10.56 -5.52 -11.56
N GLU A 252 -11.85 -5.65 -11.86
CA GLU A 252 -12.35 -5.76 -13.22
C GLU A 252 -12.16 -4.43 -13.99
N PRO A 253 -11.67 -4.48 -15.24
CA PRO A 253 -11.42 -3.27 -16.04
C PRO A 253 -12.64 -2.35 -16.20
N ALA A 254 -13.85 -2.91 -16.15
CA ALA A 254 -15.09 -2.15 -16.25
C ALA A 254 -15.31 -1.21 -15.05
N LEU A 255 -14.82 -1.57 -13.85
CA LEU A 255 -14.81 -0.65 -12.71
C LEU A 255 -13.70 0.38 -12.87
N LEU A 256 -12.49 -0.07 -13.21
CA LEU A 256 -11.32 0.79 -13.36
C LEU A 256 -11.61 1.96 -14.29
N GLY A 257 -12.13 1.69 -15.49
CA GLY A 257 -12.43 2.74 -16.46
C GLY A 257 -13.45 3.78 -15.95
N ARG A 258 -14.40 3.39 -15.09
CA ARG A 258 -15.39 4.30 -14.51
C ARG A 258 -14.79 5.17 -13.41
N VAL A 259 -13.93 4.59 -12.56
CA VAL A 259 -13.23 5.33 -11.51
C VAL A 259 -12.24 6.32 -12.11
N GLU A 260 -11.44 5.91 -13.10
CA GLU A 260 -10.51 6.81 -13.80
C GLU A 260 -11.25 7.97 -14.49
N GLU A 261 -12.38 7.69 -15.16
CA GLU A 261 -13.21 8.71 -15.78
C GLU A 261 -13.71 9.76 -14.76
N LEU A 262 -14.08 9.32 -13.55
CA LEU A 262 -14.45 10.23 -12.46
C LEU A 262 -13.26 11.03 -11.94
N ILE A 263 -12.11 10.40 -11.75
CA ILE A 263 -10.89 11.05 -11.27
C ILE A 263 -10.47 12.14 -12.26
N ASP A 264 -10.37 11.80 -13.55
CA ASP A 264 -10.04 12.74 -14.61
C ASP A 264 -11.03 13.92 -14.63
N PHE A 265 -12.33 13.63 -14.51
CA PHE A 265 -13.35 14.66 -14.45
C PHE A 265 -13.15 15.60 -13.27
N VAL A 266 -13.04 15.09 -12.04
CA VAL A 266 -12.98 15.94 -10.84
C VAL A 266 -11.65 16.67 -10.66
N THR A 267 -10.61 16.23 -11.38
CA THR A 267 -9.25 16.82 -11.36
C THR A 267 -8.98 17.76 -12.53
N THR A 268 -9.94 17.96 -13.44
CA THR A 268 -9.86 18.94 -14.53
C THR A 268 -10.35 20.32 -14.08
N ASP A 269 -9.66 21.39 -14.50
CA ASP A 269 -9.99 22.79 -14.14
C ASP A 269 -11.11 23.44 -15.01
#